data_AF-A0A3S4A6Z3-F1
#
_entry.id   AF-A0A3S4A6Z3-F1
#
_cell.length_a   1.000
_cell.length_b   1.000
_cell.length_c   1.000
_cell.angle_alpha   90.00
_cell.angle_beta   90.00
_cell.angle_gamma   90.00
#
_symmetry.space_group_name_H-M   'P 1'
#
loop_
_entity.id
_entity.type
_entity.pdbx_description
1 polymer ?
#
loop_
_entity_poly.entity_id
_entity_poly.type
_entity_poly.pdbx_seq_one_letter_code
_entity_poly.pdbx_strand_id
1 'polypeptide(L)'
;MPSVTIVAHVVSTAPEALVMIAKTVRSHVEGAGSASASVPLPMNARASVTVAGFGDELPVAIDVEAPTIEEAKAAASALRLQLKAGPGWRMESGPGA
;
A
#
# COMPACT_ATOMS: atom_id res chain seq x y z
N MET A 1 -3.39 3.73 15.67
CA MET A 1 -4.51 3.01 15.02
C MET A 1 -4.00 1.61 14.67
N PRO A 2 -4.85 0.55 14.68
CA PRO A 2 -4.43 -0.77 14.22
C PRO A 2 -4.01 -0.71 12.74
N SER A 3 -3.00 -1.50 12.36
CA SER A 3 -2.49 -1.58 11.00
C SER A 3 -2.31 -3.02 10.52
N VAL A 4 -2.38 -3.21 9.21
CA VAL A 4 -2.02 -4.46 8.52
C VAL A 4 -1.01 -4.13 7.43
N THR A 5 0.15 -4.80 7.47
CA THR A 5 1.21 -4.59 6.48
C THR A 5 1.06 -5.57 5.32
N ILE A 6 1.06 -5.04 4.10
CA ILE A 6 1.16 -5.79 2.86
C ILE A 6 2.58 -5.66 2.33
N VAL A 7 3.24 -6.77 2.02
CA VAL A 7 4.54 -6.74 1.35
C VAL A 7 4.36 -7.03 -0.13
N ALA A 8 4.85 -6.13 -0.98
CA ALA A 8 4.80 -6.23 -2.43
C ALA A 8 6.12 -5.78 -3.04
N HIS A 9 6.47 -6.34 -4.18
CA HIS A 9 7.62 -5.94 -4.98
C HIS A 9 7.16 -5.03 -6.12
N VAL A 10 7.86 -3.91 -6.29
CA VAL A 10 7.66 -2.99 -7.41
C VAL A 10 8.95 -2.22 -7.66
N VAL A 11 9.29 -1.99 -8.94
CA VAL A 11 10.43 -1.15 -9.33
C VAL A 11 9.98 0.32 -9.29
N SER A 12 9.99 0.92 -8.10
CA SER A 12 9.60 2.32 -7.92
C SER A 12 10.10 2.91 -6.60
N THR A 13 10.25 4.23 -6.54
CA THR A 13 10.45 4.96 -5.28
C THR A 13 9.16 5.04 -4.47
N ALA A 14 9.24 5.38 -3.17
CA ALA A 14 8.05 5.48 -2.31
C ALA A 14 6.98 6.48 -2.83
N PRO A 15 7.34 7.69 -3.32
CA PRO A 15 6.36 8.59 -3.94
C PRO A 15 5.69 8.00 -5.18
N GLU A 16 6.44 7.30 -6.04
CA GLU A 16 5.89 6.66 -7.23
C GLU A 16 4.94 5.52 -6.86
N ALA A 17 5.29 4.71 -5.86
CA ALA A 17 4.44 3.66 -5.32
C ALA A 17 3.11 4.22 -4.78
N LEU A 18 3.14 5.31 -4.02
CA LEU A 18 1.92 6.00 -3.55
C LEU A 18 1.04 6.47 -4.71
N VAL A 19 1.64 7.05 -5.76
CA VAL A 19 0.90 7.48 -6.96
C VAL A 19 0.29 6.28 -7.69
N MET A 20 1.01 5.15 -7.79
CA MET A 20 0.48 3.92 -8.39
C MET A 20 -0.66 3.31 -7.57
N ILE A 21 -0.56 3.30 -6.24
CA ILE A 21 -1.64 2.88 -5.34
C ILE A 21 -2.86 3.77 -5.55
N ALA A 22 -2.69 5.09 -5.48
CA ALA A 22 -3.77 6.06 -5.68
C ALA A 22 -4.49 5.85 -7.03
N LYS A 23 -3.75 5.66 -8.12
CA LYS A 23 -4.34 5.35 -9.44
C LYS A 23 -5.12 4.05 -9.44
N THR A 24 -4.54 3.00 -8.85
CA THR A 24 -5.14 1.66 -8.77
C THR A 24 -6.49 1.69 -8.04
N VAL A 25 -6.58 2.43 -6.95
CA VAL A 25 -7.79 2.53 -6.13
C VAL A 25 -8.68 3.73 -6.51
N ARG A 26 -8.35 4.46 -7.59
CA ARG A 26 -9.05 5.68 -8.05
C ARG A 26 -9.19 6.74 -6.94
N SER A 27 -8.12 6.96 -6.19
CA SER A 27 -7.98 7.94 -5.11
C SER A 27 -6.89 8.96 -5.44
N HIS A 28 -6.47 9.76 -4.45
CA HIS A 28 -5.39 10.74 -4.55
C HIS A 28 -4.34 10.52 -3.45
N VAL A 29 -3.16 11.12 -3.61
CA VAL A 29 -2.15 11.14 -2.54
C VAL A 29 -2.39 12.36 -1.65
N GLU A 30 -2.55 12.15 -0.35
CA GLU A 30 -2.58 13.20 0.66
C GLU A 30 -1.18 13.43 1.23
N GLY A 31 -0.86 14.68 1.57
CA GLY A 31 0.44 15.02 2.18
C GLY A 31 1.64 14.74 1.27
N ALA A 32 1.45 14.80 -0.05
CA ALA A 32 2.51 14.56 -1.04
C ALA A 32 3.77 15.40 -0.76
N GLY A 33 4.95 14.78 -0.86
CA GLY A 33 6.23 15.43 -0.55
C GLY A 33 6.57 15.49 0.95
N SER A 34 5.75 14.89 1.82
CA SER A 34 6.04 14.76 3.25
C SER A 34 6.28 13.30 3.66
N ALA A 35 6.89 13.09 4.82
CA ALA A 35 7.05 11.77 5.43
C ALA A 35 5.72 11.14 5.88
N SER A 36 4.62 11.91 5.91
CA SER A 36 3.29 11.44 6.30
C SER A 36 2.37 11.19 5.11
N ALA A 37 2.92 11.14 3.90
CA ALA A 37 2.15 10.94 2.68
C ALA A 37 1.38 9.61 2.73
N SER A 38 0.12 9.63 2.34
CA SER A 38 -0.74 8.46 2.33
C SER A 38 -1.83 8.52 1.27
N VAL A 39 -2.40 7.38 0.95
CA VAL A 39 -3.57 7.26 0.06
C VAL A 39 -4.79 6.88 0.90
N PRO A 40 -5.87 7.68 0.91
CA PRO A 40 -7.11 7.28 1.53
C PRO A 40 -7.73 6.12 0.75
N LEU A 41 -8.18 5.12 1.50
CA LEU A 41 -8.83 3.90 1.02
C LEU A 41 -10.30 3.89 1.47
N PRO A 42 -11.15 3.04 0.87
CA PRO A 42 -12.48 2.75 1.44
C PRO A 42 -12.40 2.29 2.90
N MET A 43 -13.54 2.32 3.61
CA MET A 43 -13.65 1.87 5.01
C MET A 43 -12.85 2.72 6.01
N ASN A 44 -12.72 4.02 5.78
CA ASN A 44 -11.97 4.96 6.63
C ASN A 44 -10.51 4.53 6.85
N ALA A 45 -9.93 3.80 5.89
CA ALA A 45 -8.57 3.33 5.97
C ALA A 45 -7.62 4.25 5.19
N ARG A 46 -6.33 4.16 5.48
CA ARG A 46 -5.26 4.85 4.74
C ARG A 46 -4.10 3.89 4.49
N ALA A 47 -3.49 3.99 3.32
CA ALA A 47 -2.25 3.30 2.98
C ALA A 47 -1.07 4.27 3.03
N SER A 48 -0.03 3.94 3.79
CA SER A 48 1.30 4.54 3.70
C SER A 48 2.29 3.54 3.12
N VAL A 49 3.41 4.05 2.60
CA VAL A 49 4.41 3.23 1.93
C VAL A 49 5.77 3.44 2.58
N THR A 50 6.42 2.33 2.93
CA THR A 50 7.81 2.29 3.37
C THR A 50 8.60 1.44 2.37
N VAL A 51 9.60 2.03 1.70
CA VAL A 51 10.51 1.32 0.78
C VAL A 51 11.86 1.12 1.46
N ALA A 52 12.35 -0.12 1.46
CA ALA A 52 13.66 -0.46 2.03
C ALA A 52 14.80 -0.03 1.10
N GLY A 53 15.10 1.28 1.01
CA GLY A 53 16.21 1.82 0.22
C GLY A 53 15.86 2.20 -1.23
N PHE A 54 16.82 2.79 -1.94
CA PHE A 54 16.67 3.23 -3.34
C PHE A 54 17.42 2.29 -4.29
N GLY A 55 16.77 1.86 -5.37
CA GLY A 55 17.37 1.15 -6.51
C GLY A 55 17.15 -0.36 -6.50
N ASP A 56 16.67 -0.87 -7.63
CA ASP A 56 16.19 -2.24 -7.93
C ASP A 56 14.89 -2.68 -7.24
N GLU A 57 14.29 -3.78 -7.74
CA GLU A 57 13.00 -4.36 -7.30
C GLU A 57 13.04 -4.68 -5.80
N LEU A 58 12.76 -3.68 -4.97
CA LEU A 58 12.82 -3.79 -3.52
C LEU A 58 11.44 -4.10 -2.96
N PRO A 59 11.37 -4.89 -1.88
CA PRO A 59 10.12 -5.10 -1.17
C PRO A 59 9.64 -3.76 -0.60
N VAL A 60 8.43 -3.40 -0.98
CA VAL A 60 7.66 -2.28 -0.49
C VAL A 60 6.70 -2.79 0.59
N ALA A 61 6.81 -2.22 1.77
CA ALA A 61 5.83 -2.40 2.83
C ALA A 61 4.74 -1.34 2.69
N ILE A 62 3.50 -1.79 2.55
CA ILE A 62 2.31 -0.94 2.51
C ILE A 62 1.56 -1.14 3.80
N ASP A 63 1.58 -0.13 4.67
CA ASP A 63 0.88 -0.17 5.94
C ASP A 63 -0.53 0.38 5.76
N VAL A 64 -1.53 -0.46 6.03
CA VAL A 64 -2.95 -0.11 5.94
C VAL A 64 -3.49 0.11 7.34
N GLU A 65 -3.77 1.37 7.69
CA GLU A 65 -4.30 1.78 8.99
C GLU A 65 -5.81 2.05 8.89
N ALA A 66 -6.58 1.63 9.90
CA ALA A 66 -8.02 1.91 10.01
C ALA A 66 -8.45 2.09 11.49
N PRO A 67 -9.67 2.57 11.79
CA PRO A 67 -10.16 2.69 13.17
C PRO A 67 -10.21 1.35 13.92
N THR A 68 -10.55 0.26 13.22
CA THR A 68 -10.58 -1.10 13.79
C THR A 68 -9.70 -2.09 13.02
N ILE A 69 -9.30 -3.19 13.68
CA ILE A 69 -8.46 -4.23 13.04
C ILE A 69 -9.21 -4.97 11.91
N GLU A 70 -10.53 -5.14 12.04
CA GLU A 70 -11.34 -5.81 11.01
C GLU A 70 -11.49 -4.93 9.76
N GLU A 71 -11.67 -3.61 9.94
CA GLU A 71 -11.61 -2.66 8.82
C GLU A 71 -10.22 -2.65 8.16
N ALA A 72 -9.15 -2.65 8.95
CA ALA A 72 -7.78 -2.70 8.41
C ALA A 72 -7.54 -3.98 7.59
N LYS A 73 -7.99 -5.14 8.07
CA LYS A 73 -7.91 -6.42 7.33
C LYS A 73 -8.74 -6.39 6.04
N ALA A 74 -9.96 -5.89 6.10
CA ALA A 74 -10.85 -5.83 4.94
C ALA A 74 -10.30 -4.88 3.86
N ALA A 75 -9.84 -3.69 4.26
CA ALA A 75 -9.19 -2.72 3.38
C ALA A 75 -7.87 -3.28 2.80
N ALA A 76 -7.04 -3.94 3.61
CA ALA A 76 -5.81 -4.56 3.15
C ALA A 76 -6.07 -5.70 2.14
N SER A 77 -7.09 -6.53 2.38
CA SER A 77 -7.49 -7.61 1.47
C SER A 77 -7.97 -7.05 0.12
N ALA A 78 -8.83 -6.02 0.15
CA ALA A 78 -9.31 -5.33 -1.05
C ALA A 78 -8.16 -4.68 -1.83
N LEU A 79 -7.28 -3.95 -1.13
CA LEU A 79 -6.11 -3.33 -1.73
C LEU A 79 -5.20 -4.38 -2.37
N ARG A 80 -4.91 -5.49 -1.67
CA ARG A 80 -4.10 -6.60 -2.20
C ARG A 80 -4.69 -7.18 -3.49
N LEU A 81 -6.01 -7.34 -3.55
CA LEU A 81 -6.69 -7.84 -4.75
C LEU A 81 -6.53 -6.86 -5.93
N GLN A 82 -6.67 -5.57 -5.68
CA GLN A 82 -6.52 -4.53 -6.71
C GLN A 82 -5.07 -4.42 -7.20
N LEU A 83 -4.09 -4.47 -6.30
CA LEU A 83 -2.66 -4.45 -6.66
C LEU A 83 -2.27 -5.67 -7.49
N LYS A 84 -2.76 -6.88 -7.14
CA LYS A 84 -2.56 -8.10 -7.95
C LYS A 84 -3.10 -7.98 -9.37
N ALA A 85 -4.17 -7.23 -9.57
CA ALA A 85 -4.78 -7.01 -10.88
C ALA A 85 -4.12 -5.84 -11.65
N GLY A 86 -3.34 -4.99 -10.97
CA GLY A 86 -2.66 -3.84 -11.54
C GLY A 86 -1.32 -4.20 -12.19
N PRO A 87 -0.92 -3.50 -13.26
CA PRO A 87 0.39 -3.70 -13.86
C PRO A 87 1.51 -3.26 -12.91
N GLY A 88 2.64 -3.99 -12.92
CA GLY A 88 3.86 -3.59 -12.23
C GLY A 88 4.01 -4.06 -10.77
N TRP A 89 2.96 -4.62 -10.17
CA TRP A 89 3.01 -5.16 -8.81
C TRP A 89 3.27 -6.67 -8.81
N ARG A 90 4.25 -7.12 -8.02
CA ARG A 90 4.46 -8.53 -7.71
C ARG A 90 4.27 -8.74 -6.21
N MET A 91 3.16 -9.34 -5.81
CA MET A 91 2.90 -9.56 -4.39
C MET A 91 3.82 -10.64 -3.81
N GLU A 92 4.34 -10.44 -2.60
CA GLU A 92 4.90 -11.57 -1.86
C GLU A 92 3.78 -12.49 -1.38
N SER A 93 4.02 -13.79 -1.54
CA SER A 93 3.32 -14.82 -0.80
C SER A 93 3.90 -14.82 0.61
N GLY A 94 3.35 -13.99 1.51
CA GLY A 94 3.67 -14.13 2.93
C GLY A 94 3.44 -15.58 3.39
N PRO A 95 4.22 -16.10 4.36
CA PRO A 95 4.01 -17.44 4.89
C PRO A 95 2.62 -17.50 5.54
N GLY A 96 1.72 -18.31 4.99
CA GLY A 96 0.34 -18.41 5.45
C GLY A 96 -0.56 -19.14 4.47
N ALA A 97 -0.25 -20.42 4.23
CA ALA A 97 -1.25 -21.45 3.98
C ALA A 97 -1.63 -22.08 5.33
#